data_AF-A0A518V267-F1
#
_entry.id   AF-A0A518V267-F1
#
_cell.length_a   1.000
_cell.length_b   1.000
_cell.length_c   1.000
_cell.angle_alpha   90.00
_cell.angle_beta   90.00
_cell.angle_gamma   90.00
#
_symmetry.space_group_name_H-M   'P 1'
#
loop_
_entity.id
_entity.type
_entity.pdbx_description
1 polymer ?
#
loop_
_entity_poly.entity_id
_entity_poly.type
_entity_poly.pdbx_seq_one_letter_code
_entity_poly.pdbx_strand_id
1 'polypeptide(L)'
;MNASKLAKKIKRIIDRHIKQKGYEVEAVLQTLTGEKMSSGLSIIDNDLPEPIKETIKIVVTGHSIDEEATALGDNPIQKLDFISIEKGIESPEKVVEEGKVLVYDGKHFNIILASPATLAGDLIIKECQARSMS
;
A
#
# COMPACT_ATOMS: atom_id res chain seq x y z
N MET A 1 -12.35 10.11 28.25
CA MET A 1 -12.92 10.20 26.87
C MET A 1 -13.05 8.79 26.33
N ASN A 2 -14.23 8.36 25.85
CA ASN A 2 -14.45 6.98 25.38
C ASN A 2 -13.90 6.76 23.96
N ALA A 3 -13.14 5.68 23.75
CA ALA A 3 -12.56 5.28 22.46
C ALA A 3 -13.60 5.25 21.31
N SER A 4 -14.83 4.81 21.60
CA SER A 4 -15.96 4.82 20.65
C SER A 4 -16.32 6.23 20.12
N LYS A 5 -16.22 7.27 20.96
CA LYS A 5 -16.50 8.65 20.55
C LYS A 5 -15.36 9.21 19.69
N LEU A 6 -14.12 8.81 19.96
CA LEU A 6 -12.95 9.18 19.17
C LEU A 6 -13.02 8.53 17.79
N ALA A 7 -13.26 7.21 17.73
CA ALA A 7 -13.42 6.46 16.48
C ALA A 7 -14.54 7.02 15.60
N LYS A 8 -15.70 7.40 16.16
CA LYS A 8 -16.78 8.05 15.41
C LYS A 8 -16.39 9.41 14.86
N LYS A 9 -15.58 10.19 15.59
CA LYS A 9 -15.11 11.52 15.15
C LYS A 9 -14.07 11.38 14.03
N ILE A 10 -13.14 10.43 14.18
CA ILE A 10 -12.13 10.10 13.16
C ILE A 10 -12.81 9.57 11.91
N LYS A 11 -13.72 8.59 12.04
CA LYS A 11 -14.51 8.09 10.92
C LYS A 11 -15.22 9.23 10.19
N ARG A 12 -15.81 10.20 10.90
CA ARG A 12 -16.41 11.39 10.27
C ARG A 12 -15.41 12.29 9.54
N ILE A 13 -14.18 12.43 10.04
CA ILE A 13 -13.13 13.26 9.41
C ILE A 13 -12.59 12.56 8.16
N ILE A 14 -12.38 11.25 8.26
CA ILE A 14 -11.96 10.36 7.18
C ILE A 14 -13.09 10.29 6.14
N ASP A 15 -14.32 9.92 6.50
CA ASP A 15 -15.49 9.93 5.60
C ASP A 15 -15.66 11.27 4.88
N ARG A 16 -15.35 12.40 5.55
CA ARG A 16 -15.38 13.73 4.93
C ARG A 16 -14.24 13.93 3.95
N HIS A 17 -13.01 13.50 4.28
CA HIS A 17 -11.87 13.56 3.37
C HIS A 17 -12.01 12.59 2.19
N ILE A 18 -12.46 11.36 2.43
CA ILE A 18 -12.83 10.37 1.42
C ILE A 18 -13.89 10.99 0.50
N LYS A 19 -15.04 11.45 1.03
CA LYS A 19 -16.08 12.09 0.18
C LYS A 19 -15.60 13.32 -0.59
N GLN A 20 -14.56 14.00 -0.12
CA GLN A 20 -14.02 15.19 -0.77
C GLN A 20 -12.90 14.89 -1.78
N LYS A 21 -12.18 13.75 -1.66
CA LYS A 21 -10.92 13.51 -2.40
C LYS A 21 -10.65 12.07 -2.82
N GLY A 22 -11.43 11.06 -2.41
CA GLY A 22 -11.11 9.65 -2.65
C GLY A 22 -12.28 8.67 -2.58
N TYR A 23 -12.01 7.39 -2.80
CA TYR A 23 -13.01 6.32 -2.70
C TYR A 23 -12.42 5.06 -2.04
N GLU A 24 -13.24 4.34 -1.27
CA GLU A 24 -12.85 3.09 -0.61
C GLU A 24 -12.92 1.92 -1.59
N VAL A 25 -11.86 1.11 -1.62
CA VAL A 25 -11.75 -0.07 -2.49
C VAL A 25 -11.06 -1.22 -1.77
N GLU A 26 -11.33 -2.43 -2.24
CA GLU A 26 -10.57 -3.61 -1.88
C GLU A 26 -9.40 -3.77 -2.86
N ALA A 27 -8.21 -3.98 -2.31
CA ALA A 27 -6.99 -4.23 -3.06
C ALA A 27 -6.28 -5.46 -2.48
N VAL A 28 -5.39 -6.06 -3.26
CA VAL A 28 -4.64 -7.24 -2.81
C VAL A 28 -3.22 -6.81 -2.49
N LEU A 29 -2.83 -6.93 -1.23
CA LEU A 29 -1.45 -6.76 -0.79
C LEU A 29 -0.71 -8.09 -0.98
N GLN A 30 0.40 -8.04 -1.71
CA GLN A 30 1.29 -9.17 -1.94
C GLN A 30 2.58 -8.94 -1.17
N THR A 31 2.90 -9.90 -0.31
CA THR A 31 4.22 -9.97 0.33
C THR A 31 5.09 -10.90 -0.50
N LEU A 32 6.13 -10.34 -1.13
CA LEU A 32 7.12 -11.14 -1.85
C LEU A 32 7.94 -11.93 -0.82
N THR A 33 7.62 -13.21 -0.66
CA THR A 33 8.41 -14.13 0.16
C THR A 33 9.73 -14.44 -0.56
N GLY A 34 10.75 -13.61 -0.35
CA GLY A 34 12.08 -13.91 -0.88
C GLY A 34 13.02 -12.73 -1.06
N GLU A 35 13.36 -12.00 0.01
CA GLU A 35 14.69 -11.41 0.08
C GLU A 35 15.72 -12.53 0.27
N LYS A 36 16.15 -13.13 -0.84
CA LYS A 36 17.59 -13.37 -0.98
C LYS A 36 18.08 -12.37 -2.01
N MET A 37 18.64 -11.27 -1.52
CA MET A 37 19.63 -10.51 -2.27
C MET A 37 20.72 -11.50 -2.69
N SER A 38 20.63 -12.06 -3.90
CA SER A 38 21.70 -12.83 -4.52
C SER A 38 22.72 -11.86 -5.11
N SER A 39 23.44 -11.20 -4.22
CA SER A 39 24.79 -10.70 -4.51
C SER A 39 25.68 -11.92 -4.76
N GLY A 40 25.63 -12.48 -5.96
CA GLY A 40 26.44 -13.63 -6.35
C GLY A 40 25.63 -14.72 -7.05
N LEU A 41 26.00 -14.96 -8.31
CA LEU A 41 25.66 -16.13 -9.14
C LEU A 41 25.23 -17.34 -8.30
N SER A 42 23.93 -17.60 -8.23
CA SER A 42 23.38 -18.76 -7.53
C SER A 42 22.25 -19.37 -8.35
N ILE A 43 22.29 -20.69 -8.41
CA ILE A 43 21.63 -21.58 -9.36
C ILE A 43 20.11 -21.59 -9.15
N ILE A 44 19.39 -21.76 -10.26
CA ILE A 44 17.93 -21.91 -10.35
C ILE A 44 17.50 -23.12 -9.51
N ASP A 45 16.88 -22.88 -8.36
CA ASP A 45 16.05 -23.87 -7.67
C ASP A 45 14.58 -23.51 -7.93
N ASN A 46 13.84 -24.45 -8.51
CA ASN A 46 12.51 -24.28 -9.12
C ASN A 46 11.34 -24.33 -8.13
N ASP A 47 11.52 -23.85 -6.90
CA ASP A 47 10.40 -23.65 -5.96
C ASP A 47 10.51 -22.25 -5.34
N LEU A 48 10.19 -21.23 -6.15
CA LEU A 48 9.90 -19.90 -5.62
C LEU A 48 8.62 -20.02 -4.76
N PRO A 49 8.68 -19.73 -3.45
CA PRO A 49 7.48 -19.77 -2.62
C PRO A 49 6.46 -18.78 -3.18
N GLU A 50 5.21 -19.24 -3.36
CA GLU A 50 4.13 -18.39 -3.85
C GLU A 50 3.99 -17.15 -2.97
N PRO A 51 3.85 -15.94 -3.55
CA PRO A 51 3.71 -14.72 -2.77
C PRO A 51 2.43 -14.80 -1.92
N ILE A 52 2.54 -14.43 -0.65
CA ILE A 52 1.38 -14.38 0.24
C ILE A 52 0.50 -13.19 -0.18
N LYS A 53 -0.79 -13.46 -0.41
CA LYS A 53 -1.76 -12.47 -0.88
C LYS A 53 -2.84 -12.25 0.17
N GLU A 54 -3.02 -11.01 0.59
CA GLU A 54 -4.07 -10.62 1.53
C GLU A 54 -4.95 -9.53 0.93
N THR A 55 -6.26 -9.64 1.14
CA THR A 55 -7.19 -8.58 0.72
C THR A 55 -7.25 -7.51 1.80
N ILE A 56 -6.92 -6.28 1.43
CA ILE A 56 -6.92 -5.12 2.32
C ILE A 56 -7.89 -4.06 1.80
N LYS A 57 -8.35 -3.19 2.71
CA LYS A 57 -9.15 -2.02 2.35
C LYS A 57 -8.27 -0.79 2.33
N ILE A 58 -8.32 -0.07 1.22
CA ILE A 58 -7.59 1.18 1.06
C ILE A 58 -8.55 2.29 0.64
N VAL A 59 -8.14 3.52 0.91
CA VAL A 59 -8.78 4.72 0.36
C VAL A 59 -7.87 5.25 -0.74
N VAL A 60 -8.31 5.18 -1.99
CA VAL A 60 -7.56 5.79 -3.09
C VAL A 60 -7.78 7.30 -3.06
N THR A 61 -6.69 8.07 -2.99
CA THR A 61 -6.71 9.54 -2.88
C THR A 61 -6.20 10.26 -4.12
N GLY A 62 -5.50 9.56 -5.02
CA GLY A 62 -4.97 10.17 -6.23
C GLY A 62 -4.34 9.17 -7.20
N HIS A 63 -4.38 9.51 -8.48
CA HIS A 63 -3.57 8.89 -9.52
C HIS A 63 -2.77 10.00 -10.19
N SER A 64 -1.46 9.80 -10.30
CA SER A 64 -0.55 10.75 -10.95
C SER A 64 0.36 10.00 -11.92
N ILE A 65 0.95 10.71 -12.87
CA ILE A 65 2.00 10.15 -13.73
C ILE A 65 3.34 10.67 -13.20
N ASP A 66 4.35 9.81 -13.13
CA ASP A 66 5.70 10.26 -12.81
C ASP A 66 6.29 11.01 -14.01
N GLU A 67 6.26 12.34 -13.95
CA GLU A 67 6.80 13.21 -15.00
C GLU A 67 8.33 13.15 -15.12
N GLU A 68 9.03 12.58 -14.13
CA GLU A 68 10.48 12.36 -14.14
C GLU A 68 10.92 11.10 -14.91
N ALA A 69 10.01 10.36 -15.54
CA ALA A 69 10.38 9.25 -16.41
C ALA A 69 11.20 9.78 -17.61
N THR A 70 12.50 9.57 -17.55
CA THR A 70 13.50 10.01 -18.54
C THR A 70 13.06 9.60 -19.95
N ALA A 71 13.21 10.51 -20.91
CA ALA A 71 12.78 10.41 -22.32
C ALA A 71 13.49 9.31 -23.17
N LEU A 72 13.95 8.22 -22.54
CA LEU A 72 14.60 7.06 -23.17
C LEU A 72 13.82 5.79 -22.81
N GLY A 73 12.58 5.70 -23.28
CA GLY A 73 11.75 4.50 -23.17
C GLY A 73 10.29 4.82 -22.80
N ASP A 74 9.41 4.71 -23.77
CA ASP A 74 7.96 4.98 -23.68
C ASP A 74 7.23 4.08 -22.68
N ASN A 75 7.25 4.41 -21.38
CA ASN A 75 6.17 3.98 -20.47
C ASN A 75 5.99 4.97 -19.31
N PRO A 76 4.86 5.71 -19.25
CA PRO A 76 4.57 6.57 -18.11
C PRO A 76 4.38 5.70 -16.86
N ILE A 77 5.28 5.86 -15.88
CA ILE A 77 5.15 5.19 -14.57
C ILE A 77 3.97 5.82 -13.84
N GLN A 78 2.92 5.05 -13.60
CA GLN A 78 1.74 5.51 -12.86
C GLN A 78 2.05 5.50 -11.36
N LYS A 79 1.79 6.62 -10.69
CA LYS A 79 1.79 6.76 -9.24
C LYS A 79 0.36 6.62 -8.70
N LEU A 80 0.23 5.87 -7.62
CA LEU A 80 -1.01 5.69 -6.87
C LEU A 80 -0.80 6.21 -5.46
N ASP A 81 -1.59 7.21 -5.07
CA ASP A 81 -1.63 7.73 -3.70
C ASP A 81 -2.85 7.13 -3.00
N PHE A 82 -2.65 6.53 -1.82
CA PHE A 82 -3.72 5.92 -1.04
C PHE A 82 -3.48 6.01 0.46
N ILE A 83 -4.54 5.82 1.24
CA ILE A 83 -4.47 5.72 2.70
C ILE A 83 -4.82 4.29 3.12
N SER A 84 -3.96 3.72 3.96
CA SER A 84 -4.24 2.47 4.69
C SER A 84 -4.63 2.79 6.13
N ILE A 85 -5.63 2.09 6.66
CA ILE A 85 -6.06 2.21 8.06
C ILE A 85 -5.94 0.85 8.71
N GLU A 86 -4.95 0.71 9.58
CA GLU A 86 -4.56 -0.55 10.20
C GLU A 86 -4.79 -0.49 11.71
N LYS A 87 -4.95 -1.67 12.32
CA LYS A 87 -4.88 -1.84 13.77
C LYS A 87 -3.46 -2.26 14.18
N GLY A 88 -3.01 -1.84 15.35
CA GLY A 88 -1.69 -2.23 15.88
C GLY A 88 -1.48 -3.73 16.17
N ILE A 89 -2.47 -4.58 15.89
CA ILE A 89 -2.45 -6.04 16.10
C ILE A 89 -2.68 -6.83 14.81
N GLU A 90 -2.59 -6.21 13.64
CA GLU A 90 -2.74 -6.92 12.37
C GLU A 90 -1.57 -7.85 12.09
N SER A 91 -1.83 -8.92 11.34
CA SER A 91 -0.79 -9.86 10.95
C SER A 91 0.17 -9.18 9.96
N PRO A 92 1.48 -9.50 9.97
CA PRO A 92 2.48 -8.84 9.12
C PRO A 92 2.10 -8.84 7.62
N GLU A 93 1.36 -9.83 7.16
CA GLU A 93 0.91 -9.99 5.78
C GLU A 93 -0.15 -8.95 5.37
N LYS A 94 -0.86 -8.37 6.35
CA LYS A 94 -1.89 -7.33 6.13
C LYS A 94 -1.38 -5.90 6.33
N VAL A 95 -0.23 -5.76 6.98
CA VAL A 95 0.39 -4.46 7.25
C VAL A 95 0.97 -3.89 5.95
N VAL A 96 0.55 -2.69 5.55
CA VAL A 96 1.08 -2.00 4.35
C VAL A 96 2.46 -1.44 4.67
N GLU A 97 3.47 -1.84 3.91
CA GLU A 97 4.88 -1.49 4.12
C GLU A 97 5.56 -1.22 2.79
N GLU A 98 6.66 -0.46 2.84
CA GLU A 98 7.51 -0.21 1.68
C GLU A 98 8.09 -1.52 1.13
N GLY A 99 8.20 -1.64 -0.19
CA GLY A 99 8.66 -2.84 -0.88
C GLY A 99 7.62 -3.95 -1.05
N LYS A 100 6.43 -3.84 -0.42
CA LYS A 100 5.29 -4.72 -0.73
C LYS A 100 4.62 -4.30 -2.04
N VAL A 101 3.94 -5.25 -2.68
CA VAL A 101 3.24 -5.01 -3.94
C VAL A 101 1.75 -4.91 -3.69
N LEU A 102 1.15 -3.79 -4.06
CA LEU A 102 -0.28 -3.58 -4.05
C LEU A 102 -0.85 -3.91 -5.44
N VAL A 103 -1.77 -4.85 -5.53
CA VAL A 103 -2.53 -5.12 -6.76
C VAL A 103 -3.86 -4.41 -6.67
N TYR A 104 -4.04 -3.44 -7.56
CA TYR A 104 -5.21 -2.60 -7.65
C TYR A 104 -5.62 -2.47 -9.12
N ASP A 105 -6.90 -2.68 -9.43
CA ASP A 105 -7.45 -2.64 -10.79
C ASP A 105 -6.67 -3.51 -11.80
N GLY A 106 -6.25 -4.71 -11.36
CA GLY A 106 -5.48 -5.65 -12.18
C GLY A 106 -4.02 -5.24 -12.44
N LYS A 107 -3.57 -4.08 -11.94
CA LYS A 107 -2.20 -3.59 -12.06
C LYS A 107 -1.42 -3.82 -10.76
N HIS A 108 -0.13 -4.10 -10.90
CA HIS A 108 0.79 -4.25 -9.78
C HIS A 108 1.46 -2.90 -9.51
N PHE A 109 1.44 -2.46 -8.26
CA PHE A 109 2.09 -1.25 -7.80
C PHE A 109 3.06 -1.58 -6.67
N ASN A 110 4.34 -1.24 -6.82
CA ASN A 110 5.31 -1.35 -5.74
C ASN A 110 5.13 -0.17 -4.76
N ILE A 111 4.94 -0.44 -3.47
CA ILE A 111 4.80 0.60 -2.45
C ILE A 111 6.18 1.21 -2.18
N ILE A 112 6.31 2.50 -2.46
CA ILE A 112 7.56 3.25 -2.33
C ILE A 112 7.64 4.09 -1.05
N LEU A 113 6.48 4.41 -0.47
CA LEU A 113 6.39 5.18 0.77
C LEU A 113 5.19 4.68 1.57
N ALA A 114 5.38 4.46 2.87
CA ALA A 114 4.30 4.21 3.81
C ALA A 114 4.53 4.99 5.10
N SER A 115 4.00 6.21 5.16
CA SER A 115 4.20 7.13 6.29
C SER A 115 3.14 6.94 7.37
N PRO A 116 3.48 6.39 8.56
CA PRO A 116 2.50 6.12 9.60
C PRO A 116 2.22 7.35 10.48
N ALA A 117 0.95 7.62 10.71
CA ALA A 117 0.45 8.51 11.75
C ALA A 117 -0.28 7.67 12.80
N THR A 118 0.37 7.45 13.94
CA THR A 118 -0.22 6.72 15.07
C THR A 118 -1.22 7.59 15.81
N LEU A 119 -2.43 7.07 15.99
CA LEU A 119 -3.49 7.80 16.67
C LEU A 119 -4.08 6.97 17.81
N ALA A 120 -3.90 7.46 19.04
CA ALA A 120 -4.41 6.85 20.27
C ALA A 120 -3.94 5.40 20.54
N GLY A 121 -2.75 5.01 20.07
CA GLY A 121 -2.05 3.76 20.41
C GLY A 121 -2.48 2.54 19.59
N ASP A 122 -3.76 2.43 19.22
CA ASP A 122 -4.30 1.21 18.58
C ASP A 122 -4.56 1.35 17.08
N LEU A 123 -4.70 2.58 16.57
CA LEU A 123 -5.04 2.85 15.17
C LEU A 123 -3.86 3.51 14.47
N ILE A 124 -3.46 2.94 13.33
CA ILE A 124 -2.35 3.40 12.52
C ILE A 124 -2.93 3.83 11.17
N ILE A 125 -2.81 5.12 10.85
CA ILE A 125 -3.22 5.65 9.54
C ILE A 125 -1.94 5.84 8.74
N LYS A 126 -1.81 5.18 7.59
CA LYS A 126 -0.65 5.33 6.73
C LYS A 126 -1.03 6.09 5.47
N GLU A 127 -0.30 7.15 5.18
CA GLU A 127 -0.31 7.78 3.85
C GLU A 127 0.72 7.06 3.00
N CYS A 128 0.26 6.47 1.90
CA CYS A 128 1.04 5.56 1.08
C CYS A 128 1.15 6.07 -0.36
N GLN A 129 2.31 5.82 -0.96
CA GLN A 129 2.56 6.03 -2.37
C GLN A 129 3.07 4.74 -2.99
N ALA A 130 2.55 4.40 -4.15
CA ALA A 130 2.99 3.24 -4.92
C ALA A 130 3.20 3.58 -6.39
N ARG A 131 4.12 2.87 -7.05
CA ARG A 131 4.46 3.04 -8.48
C ARG A 131 4.13 1.78 -9.25
N SER A 132 3.51 1.92 -10.42
CA SER A 132 3.19 0.80 -11.29
C SER A 132 4.45 0.03 -11.66
N MET A 133 4.41 -1.29 -11.53
CA MET A 133 5.42 -2.19 -12.05
C MET A 133 5.07 -2.45 -13.52
N SER A 134 6.01 -2.15 -14.42
CA SER A 134 5.92 -2.40 -15.86
C SER A 134 5.95 -3.89 -16.20
#